data_AF-A0A317U1T9-F1
#
_entry.id   AF-A0A317U1T9-F1
#
_cell.length_a   1.000
_cell.length_b   1.000
_cell.length_c   1.000
_cell.angle_alpha   90.00
_cell.angle_beta   90.00
_cell.angle_gamma   90.00
#
_symmetry.space_group_name_H-M   'P 1'
#
loop_
_entity.id
_entity.type
_entity.pdbx_description
1 polymer ?
#
loop_
_entity_poly.entity_id
_entity_poly.type
_entity_poly.pdbx_seq_one_letter_code
_entity_poly.pdbx_strand_id
1 'polypeptide(L)'
;MDLCTIQKVGSLHNFFPEKFELQLYQAFRKLKALGCDYFYFLGSDDVATYRFCTHDEWIDFYRDEQFILNDPLKRIIEDAKFLLLPWSQLTYLHSDEKRTMYGRVSFGLFNGLTITREFNSRKYTFALATECKEHDLARYLILEKINTLEELICDCIKLFDQYLALIFKPTAHVMM
;
A
#
# COMPACT_ATOMS: atom_id res chain seq x y z
N MET A 1 -13.84 20.53 29.40
CA MET A 1 -13.79 21.01 28.01
C MET A 1 -12.51 20.45 27.42
N ASP A 2 -12.69 19.57 26.45
CA ASP A 2 -11.80 18.46 26.10
C ASP A 2 -10.43 18.84 25.55
N LEU A 3 -9.42 18.12 26.05
CA LEU A 3 -8.03 18.09 25.57
C LEU A 3 -7.85 17.24 24.29
N CYS A 4 -8.94 16.87 23.59
CA CYS A 4 -8.91 16.00 22.41
C CYS A 4 -8.65 16.71 21.07
N THR A 5 -8.42 18.03 21.06
CA THR A 5 -8.39 18.81 19.80
C THR A 5 -6.99 19.05 19.21
N ILE A 6 -5.93 18.40 19.72
CA ILE A 6 -4.57 18.60 19.17
C ILE A 6 -3.77 17.29 19.13
N GLN A 7 -4.30 16.26 18.47
CA GLN A 7 -3.43 15.37 17.68
C GLN A 7 -3.55 15.83 16.23
N LYS A 8 -2.60 16.69 15.84
CA LYS A 8 -2.35 17.04 14.44
C LYS A 8 -2.38 15.76 13.61
N VAL A 9 -3.12 15.82 12.51
CA VAL A 9 -3.25 14.84 11.42
C VAL A 9 -1.90 14.62 10.73
N GLY A 10 -0.90 14.16 11.50
CA GLY A 10 0.39 13.72 11.02
C GLY A 10 0.27 12.26 10.68
N SER A 11 0.28 11.95 9.39
CA SER A 11 0.39 10.62 8.78
C SER A 11 -0.17 9.45 9.61
N LEU A 12 -1.36 8.95 9.24
CA LEU A 12 -1.97 7.73 9.81
C LEU A 12 -1.03 6.50 9.81
N HIS A 13 0.05 6.54 9.03
CA HIS A 13 1.02 5.47 8.89
C HIS A 13 2.44 6.01 9.06
N ASN A 14 3.32 5.23 9.69
CA ASN A 14 4.74 5.56 9.75
C ASN A 14 5.40 5.37 8.38
N PHE A 15 6.51 6.06 8.16
CA PHE A 15 7.35 5.85 6.97
C PHE A 15 8.51 4.91 7.32
N PHE A 16 9.01 4.20 6.31
CA PHE A 16 10.26 3.46 6.48
C PHE A 16 11.45 4.44 6.48
N PRO A 17 12.56 4.11 7.16
CA PRO A 17 13.81 4.83 6.94
C PRO A 17 14.27 4.69 5.49
N GLU A 18 14.96 5.71 4.96
CA GLU A 18 15.41 5.79 3.56
C GLU A 18 16.06 4.49 3.05
N LYS A 19 16.90 3.84 3.87
CA LYS A 19 17.52 2.56 3.50
C LYS A 19 16.51 1.48 3.11
N PHE A 20 15.41 1.36 3.87
CA PHE A 20 14.36 0.38 3.62
C PHE A 20 13.48 0.80 2.43
N GLU A 21 13.21 2.10 2.27
CA GLU A 21 12.53 2.62 1.09
C GLU A 21 13.31 2.32 -0.19
N LEU A 22 14.64 2.47 -0.19
CA LEU A 22 15.49 2.11 -1.31
C LEU A 22 15.40 0.61 -1.64
N GLN A 23 15.34 -0.26 -0.63
CA GLN A 23 15.19 -1.70 -0.83
C GLN A 23 13.81 -2.07 -1.39
N LEU A 24 12.75 -1.43 -0.89
CA LEU A 24 11.38 -1.60 -1.42
C LEU A 24 11.31 -1.11 -2.87
N TYR A 25 11.93 0.03 -3.19
CA TYR A 25 12.02 0.52 -4.55
C TYR A 25 12.79 -0.45 -5.47
N GLN A 26 13.90 -1.01 -4.98
CA GLN A 26 14.69 -2.01 -5.72
C GLN A 26 13.89 -3.28 -6.01
N ALA A 27 13.13 -3.78 -5.03
CA ALA A 27 12.24 -4.92 -5.22
C ALA A 27 11.17 -4.62 -6.28
N PHE A 28 10.60 -3.41 -6.26
CA PHE A 28 9.61 -2.96 -7.22
C PHE A 28 10.10 -2.82 -8.66
N ARG A 29 11.41 -2.60 -8.90
CA ARG A 29 11.94 -2.38 -10.27
C ARG A 29 11.57 -3.45 -11.28
N LYS A 30 11.43 -4.71 -10.85
CA LYS A 30 11.02 -5.82 -11.72
C LYS A 30 9.62 -5.60 -12.29
N LEU A 31 8.68 -5.13 -11.47
CA LEU A 31 7.32 -4.81 -11.89
C LEU A 31 7.25 -3.51 -12.69
N LYS A 32 8.13 -2.55 -12.37
CA LYS A 32 8.28 -1.35 -13.20
C LYS A 32 8.66 -1.66 -14.65
N ALA A 33 9.57 -2.60 -14.86
CA ALA A 33 9.91 -3.07 -16.21
C ALA A 33 8.74 -3.76 -16.95
N LEU A 34 7.68 -4.14 -16.24
CA LEU A 34 6.46 -4.78 -16.77
C LEU A 34 5.31 -3.79 -16.99
N GLY A 35 5.57 -2.49 -16.85
CA GLY A 35 4.57 -1.43 -16.99
C GLY A 35 3.72 -1.21 -15.73
N CYS A 36 4.20 -1.62 -14.55
CA CYS A 36 3.63 -1.19 -13.28
C CYS A 36 4.34 0.09 -12.82
N ASP A 37 3.69 1.23 -12.89
CA ASP A 37 4.34 2.52 -12.64
C ASP A 37 4.18 2.96 -11.19
N TYR A 38 3.01 2.66 -10.61
CA TYR A 38 2.66 2.94 -9.24
C TYR A 38 2.74 1.70 -8.37
N PHE A 39 3.31 1.90 -7.20
CA PHE A 39 3.34 0.94 -6.11
C PHE A 39 3.15 1.64 -4.77
N TYR A 40 2.20 1.11 -4.01
CA TYR A 40 1.96 1.41 -2.61
C TYR A 40 1.98 0.11 -1.82
N PHE A 41 2.70 0.13 -0.71
CA PHE A 41 2.79 -0.95 0.26
C PHE A 41 2.41 -0.42 1.64
N LEU A 42 1.60 -1.18 2.37
CA LEU A 42 1.25 -0.94 3.76
C LEU A 42 1.39 -2.25 4.53
N GLY A 43 2.35 -2.32 5.44
CA GLY A 43 2.45 -3.37 6.45
C GLY A 43 1.83 -2.89 7.76
N SER A 44 1.01 -3.73 8.39
CA SER A 44 0.36 -3.48 9.67
C SER A 44 0.61 -4.63 10.62
N ASP A 45 1.10 -4.31 11.82
CA ASP A 45 1.00 -5.19 12.99
C ASP A 45 0.05 -4.58 14.04
N ASP A 46 -0.04 -5.20 15.22
CA ASP A 46 -0.92 -4.76 16.31
C ASP A 46 -0.54 -3.40 16.91
N VAL A 47 0.68 -2.92 16.66
CA VAL A 47 1.27 -1.75 17.35
C VAL A 47 1.48 -0.58 16.39
N ALA A 48 1.84 -0.86 15.14
CA ALA A 48 2.24 0.13 14.17
C ALA A 48 1.91 -0.28 12.73
N THR A 49 1.74 0.75 11.92
CA THR A 49 1.62 0.61 10.47
C THR A 49 2.77 1.34 9.79
N TYR A 50 3.33 0.75 8.75
CA TYR A 50 4.39 1.35 7.93
C TYR A 50 4.04 1.28 6.47
N ARG A 51 4.25 2.41 5.78
CA ARG A 51 3.92 2.54 4.37
C ARG A 51 5.13 2.90 3.51
N PHE A 52 5.03 2.53 2.25
CA PHE A 52 5.92 2.96 1.18
C PHE A 52 5.08 3.30 -0.06
N CYS A 53 5.42 4.38 -0.75
CA CYS A 53 4.75 4.80 -1.98
C CYS A 53 5.79 5.28 -2.99
N THR A 54 5.48 5.13 -4.27
CA THR A 54 6.29 5.65 -5.39
C THR A 54 5.78 6.99 -5.93
N HIS A 55 4.58 7.40 -5.53
CA HIS A 55 3.89 8.61 -6.02
C HIS A 55 3.42 9.44 -4.82
N ASP A 56 4.30 10.29 -4.30
CA ASP A 56 3.99 11.12 -3.12
C ASP A 56 2.95 12.19 -3.43
N GLU A 57 2.94 12.76 -4.64
CA GLU A 57 1.97 13.78 -5.05
C GLU A 57 0.52 13.27 -5.00
N TRP A 58 0.30 12.03 -5.46
CA TRP A 58 -1.01 11.38 -5.35
C TRP A 58 -1.43 11.20 -3.89
N ILE A 59 -0.48 10.79 -3.05
CA ILE A 59 -0.73 10.57 -1.62
C ILE A 59 -1.03 11.87 -0.88
N ASP A 60 -0.33 12.95 -1.22
CA ASP A 60 -0.58 14.27 -0.66
C ASP A 60 -1.97 14.74 -1.03
N PHE A 61 -2.34 14.64 -2.31
CA PHE A 61 -3.69 14.96 -2.76
C PHE A 61 -4.76 14.09 -2.10
N TYR A 62 -4.54 12.78 -2.02
CA TYR A 62 -5.46 11.84 -1.37
C TYR A 62 -5.70 12.20 0.10
N ARG A 63 -4.65 12.64 0.82
CA ARG A 63 -4.75 13.11 2.20
C ARG A 63 -5.52 14.42 2.27
N ASP A 64 -5.15 15.40 1.45
CA ASP A 64 -5.70 16.75 1.50
C ASP A 64 -7.21 16.76 1.16
N GLU A 65 -7.63 15.90 0.23
CA GLU A 65 -9.04 15.66 -0.10
C GLU A 65 -9.77 14.71 0.87
N GLN A 66 -9.08 14.19 1.89
CA GLN A 66 -9.62 13.24 2.87
C GLN A 66 -10.26 11.99 2.26
N PHE A 67 -9.72 11.52 1.13
CA PHE A 67 -10.27 10.39 0.38
C PHE A 67 -10.33 9.08 1.18
N ILE A 68 -9.51 8.94 2.23
CA ILE A 68 -9.54 7.80 3.15
C ILE A 68 -10.92 7.57 3.81
N LEU A 69 -11.75 8.61 3.91
CA LEU A 69 -13.09 8.52 4.50
C LEU A 69 -14.10 7.86 3.55
N ASN A 70 -13.83 7.91 2.24
CA ASN A 70 -14.70 7.42 1.19
C ASN A 70 -13.98 6.43 0.26
N ASP A 71 -12.88 5.83 0.70
CA ASP A 71 -12.11 4.92 -0.13
C ASP A 71 -12.78 3.54 -0.19
N PRO A 72 -13.35 3.14 -1.36
CA PRO A 72 -13.98 1.83 -1.50
C PRO A 72 -12.97 0.69 -1.32
N LEU A 73 -11.70 0.88 -1.63
CA LEU A 73 -10.66 -0.13 -1.41
C LEU A 73 -10.47 -0.34 0.09
N LYS A 74 -10.39 0.74 0.89
CA LYS A 74 -10.30 0.65 2.35
C LYS A 74 -11.46 -0.18 2.93
N ARG A 75 -12.69 0.14 2.52
CA ARG A 75 -13.90 -0.58 2.95
C ARG A 75 -13.84 -2.07 2.63
N ILE A 76 -13.39 -2.43 1.42
CA ILE A 76 -13.36 -3.83 0.98
C ILE A 76 -12.23 -4.60 1.66
N ILE A 77 -11.07 -3.98 1.90
CA ILE A 77 -9.93 -4.68 2.48
C ILE A 77 -10.05 -4.85 3.99
N GLU A 78 -10.80 -4.03 4.72
CA GLU A 78 -10.79 -3.93 6.19
C GLU A 78 -10.91 -5.29 6.91
N ASP A 79 -11.85 -6.13 6.49
CA ASP A 79 -12.06 -7.47 7.08
C ASP A 79 -11.47 -8.62 6.24
N ALA A 80 -10.81 -8.30 5.12
CA ALA A 80 -10.30 -9.31 4.20
C ALA A 80 -8.95 -9.88 4.68
N LYS A 81 -8.93 -11.19 4.97
CA LYS A 81 -7.71 -11.96 5.21
C LYS A 81 -6.88 -12.16 3.95
N PHE A 82 -7.55 -12.33 2.82
CA PHE A 82 -6.91 -12.39 1.52
C PHE A 82 -7.85 -11.78 0.49
N LEU A 83 -7.31 -10.90 -0.34
CA LEU A 83 -8.02 -10.29 -1.44
C LEU A 83 -7.04 -10.07 -2.57
N LEU A 84 -7.53 -10.27 -3.79
CA LEU A 84 -6.85 -9.88 -5.01
C LEU A 84 -7.93 -9.25 -5.90
N LEU A 85 -7.89 -7.92 -6.02
CA LEU A 85 -8.97 -7.11 -6.59
C LEU A 85 -8.45 -6.21 -7.70
N PRO A 86 -8.68 -6.58 -8.97
CA PRO A 86 -8.55 -5.67 -10.09
C PRO A 86 -9.47 -4.46 -9.91
N TRP A 87 -8.96 -3.25 -10.12
CA TRP A 87 -9.75 -2.02 -9.94
C TRP A 87 -10.91 -1.90 -10.93
N SER A 88 -10.85 -2.60 -12.06
CA SER A 88 -11.96 -2.72 -13.02
C SER A 88 -13.18 -3.48 -12.48
N GLN A 89 -12.99 -4.28 -11.43
CA GLN A 89 -14.04 -5.05 -10.76
C GLN A 89 -14.57 -4.36 -9.50
N LEU A 90 -14.10 -3.14 -9.22
CA LEU A 90 -14.48 -2.39 -8.03
C LEU A 90 -15.92 -1.90 -8.12
N THR A 91 -16.68 -2.12 -7.06
CA THR A 91 -18.06 -1.63 -6.93
C THR A 91 -18.12 -0.41 -6.01
N TYR A 92 -18.96 0.55 -6.37
CA TYR A 92 -19.17 1.78 -5.63
C TYR A 92 -20.55 1.79 -4.98
N LEU A 93 -20.61 2.06 -3.68
CA LEU A 93 -21.87 2.21 -2.94
C LEU A 93 -22.46 3.61 -3.09
N HIS A 94 -21.63 4.64 -3.24
CA HIS A 94 -22.06 6.03 -3.39
C HIS A 94 -21.12 6.83 -4.31
N SER A 95 -21.56 8.03 -4.69
CA SER A 95 -20.84 8.91 -5.62
C SER A 95 -19.45 9.31 -5.10
N ASP A 96 -19.27 9.42 -3.79
CA ASP A 96 -17.99 9.85 -3.22
C ASP A 96 -16.92 8.75 -3.30
N GLU A 97 -17.31 7.47 -3.23
CA GLU A 97 -16.37 6.36 -3.52
C GLU A 97 -15.91 6.40 -4.97
N LYS A 98 -16.86 6.68 -5.88
CA LYS A 98 -16.53 6.87 -7.29
C LYS A 98 -15.59 8.06 -7.45
N ARG A 99 -15.88 9.22 -6.85
CA ARG A 99 -15.00 10.40 -6.90
C ARG A 99 -13.59 10.08 -6.43
N THR A 100 -13.47 9.39 -5.29
CA THR A 100 -12.18 8.97 -4.72
C THR A 100 -11.36 8.15 -5.72
N MET A 101 -11.96 7.13 -6.32
CA MET A 101 -11.29 6.27 -7.29
C MET A 101 -11.10 6.90 -8.68
N TYR A 102 -11.78 8.00 -8.98
CA TYR A 102 -11.53 8.80 -10.18
C TYR A 102 -10.42 9.83 -9.96
N GLY A 103 -10.19 10.29 -8.73
CA GLY A 103 -9.13 11.25 -8.42
C GLY A 103 -7.75 10.79 -8.88
N ARG A 104 -7.44 9.50 -8.72
CA ARG A 104 -6.18 8.88 -9.16
C ARG A 104 -5.90 9.03 -10.67
N VAL A 105 -6.94 9.19 -11.48
CA VAL A 105 -6.83 9.33 -12.95
C VAL A 105 -6.13 10.63 -13.31
N SER A 106 -6.32 11.69 -12.51
CA SER A 106 -5.61 12.96 -12.67
C SER A 106 -4.10 12.85 -12.43
N PHE A 107 -3.67 11.77 -11.78
CA PHE A 107 -2.27 11.44 -11.51
C PHE A 107 -1.76 10.33 -12.44
N GLY A 108 -2.45 10.08 -13.55
CA GLY A 108 -2.08 9.06 -14.52
C GLY A 108 -2.38 7.63 -14.08
N LEU A 109 -2.89 7.38 -12.88
CA LEU A 109 -3.11 6.00 -12.41
C LEU A 109 -4.42 5.47 -13.02
N PHE A 110 -4.37 4.62 -14.06
CA PHE A 110 -5.57 4.21 -14.82
C PHE A 110 -6.10 2.83 -14.49
N ASN A 111 -5.28 1.80 -14.62
CA ASN A 111 -5.63 0.41 -14.28
C ASN A 111 -4.74 -0.06 -13.14
N GLY A 112 -5.30 -0.86 -12.25
CA GLY A 112 -4.56 -1.31 -11.09
C GLY A 112 -5.15 -2.53 -10.42
N LEU A 113 -4.42 -2.97 -9.40
CA LEU A 113 -4.65 -4.18 -8.65
C LEU A 113 -4.38 -3.87 -7.18
N THR A 114 -5.36 -4.16 -6.33
CA THR A 114 -5.17 -4.18 -4.88
C THR A 114 -5.06 -5.62 -4.42
N ILE A 115 -4.05 -5.91 -3.60
CA ILE A 115 -3.86 -7.21 -2.96
C ILE A 115 -3.82 -6.97 -1.45
N THR A 116 -4.60 -7.70 -0.68
CA THR A 116 -4.39 -7.78 0.78
C THR A 116 -4.12 -9.22 1.18
N ARG A 117 -3.26 -9.41 2.17
CA ARG A 117 -2.94 -10.71 2.74
C ARG A 117 -2.65 -10.58 4.22
N GLU A 118 -3.26 -11.45 5.01
CA GLU A 118 -2.90 -11.71 6.40
C GLU A 118 -1.88 -12.84 6.45
N PHE A 119 -0.77 -12.61 7.15
CA PHE A 119 0.29 -13.59 7.34
C PHE A 119 1.01 -13.32 8.67
N ASN A 120 1.20 -14.35 9.49
CA ASN A 120 1.77 -14.24 10.85
C ASN A 120 1.08 -13.16 11.71
N SER A 121 -0.25 -13.15 11.72
CA SER A 121 -1.09 -12.16 12.43
C SER A 121 -0.82 -10.70 12.04
N ARG A 122 -0.22 -10.48 10.87
CA ARG A 122 0.04 -9.15 10.29
C ARG A 122 -0.71 -9.02 9.00
N LYS A 123 -1.13 -7.80 8.69
CA LYS A 123 -1.86 -7.50 7.46
C LYS A 123 -0.99 -6.69 6.52
N TYR A 124 -0.93 -7.13 5.28
CA TYR A 124 -0.15 -6.50 4.22
C TYR A 124 -1.09 -6.10 3.09
N THR A 125 -1.08 -4.83 2.72
CA THR A 125 -1.83 -4.29 1.59
C THR A 125 -0.87 -3.76 0.55
N PHE A 126 -1.14 -4.13 -0.70
CA PHE A 126 -0.40 -3.72 -1.88
C PHE A 126 -1.39 -3.07 -2.85
N ALA A 127 -1.05 -1.92 -3.39
CA ALA A 127 -1.77 -1.32 -4.50
C ALA A 127 -0.79 -1.03 -5.62
N LEU A 128 -1.11 -1.55 -6.81
CA LEU A 128 -0.28 -1.49 -8.01
C LEU A 128 -1.10 -0.81 -9.10
N ALA A 129 -0.51 0.08 -9.88
CA ALA A 129 -1.20 0.69 -11.02
C ALA A 129 -0.24 1.04 -12.15
N THR A 130 -0.80 1.27 -13.33
CA THR A 130 -0.08 1.68 -14.53
C THR A 130 -0.54 3.06 -15.00
N GLU A 131 0.41 3.80 -15.58
CA GLU A 131 0.18 5.03 -16.32
C GLU A 131 -0.27 4.79 -17.75
N CYS A 132 -0.20 3.55 -18.24
CA CYS A 132 -0.69 3.16 -19.56
C CYS A 132 -2.16 2.75 -19.47
N LYS A 133 -3.06 3.60 -19.98
CA LYS A 133 -4.52 3.38 -19.92
C LYS A 133 -4.98 2.11 -20.61
N GLU A 134 -4.29 1.69 -21.68
CA GLU A 134 -4.59 0.51 -22.46
C GLU A 134 -4.03 -0.77 -21.84
N HIS A 135 -3.13 -0.65 -20.87
CA HIS A 135 -2.51 -1.79 -20.20
C HIS A 135 -3.43 -2.32 -19.10
N ASP A 136 -4.01 -3.50 -19.31
CA ASP A 136 -4.71 -4.26 -18.26
C ASP A 136 -3.68 -4.91 -17.32
N LEU A 137 -3.10 -4.07 -16.47
CA LEU A 137 -2.04 -4.45 -15.54
C LEU A 137 -2.46 -5.62 -14.65
N ALA A 138 -3.69 -5.59 -14.12
CA ALA A 138 -4.17 -6.63 -13.22
C ALA A 138 -4.18 -7.99 -13.92
N ARG A 139 -4.83 -8.10 -15.08
CA ARG A 139 -4.86 -9.35 -15.86
C ARG A 139 -3.45 -9.81 -16.22
N TYR A 140 -2.60 -8.90 -16.67
CA TYR A 140 -1.23 -9.21 -17.06
C TYR A 140 -0.42 -9.78 -15.88
N LEU A 141 -0.45 -9.12 -14.73
CA LEU A 141 0.29 -9.57 -13.54
C LEU A 141 -0.23 -10.91 -13.02
N ILE A 142 -1.55 -11.11 -12.99
CA ILE A 142 -2.17 -12.31 -12.42
C ILE A 142 -2.01 -13.53 -13.35
N LEU A 143 -2.20 -13.35 -14.67
CA LEU A 143 -2.21 -14.48 -15.60
C LEU A 143 -0.86 -14.77 -16.24
N GLU A 144 -0.02 -13.74 -16.43
CA GLU A 144 1.21 -13.87 -17.22
C GLU A 144 2.48 -13.67 -16.40
N LYS A 145 2.42 -12.95 -15.27
CA LYS A 145 3.58 -12.57 -14.45
C LYS A 145 3.42 -12.87 -12.95
N ILE A 146 2.61 -13.87 -12.61
CA ILE A 146 2.27 -14.20 -11.21
C ILE A 146 3.51 -14.45 -10.34
N ASN A 147 4.50 -15.18 -10.85
CA ASN A 147 5.72 -15.47 -10.11
C ASN A 147 6.49 -14.18 -9.75
N THR A 148 6.57 -13.21 -10.67
CA THR A 148 7.24 -11.93 -10.41
C THR A 148 6.46 -11.08 -9.41
N LEU A 149 5.13 -11.14 -9.46
CA LEU A 149 4.25 -10.50 -8.48
C LEU A 149 4.42 -11.12 -7.08
N GLU A 150 4.43 -12.45 -7.00
CA GLU A 150 4.64 -13.18 -5.74
C GLU A 150 6.02 -12.92 -5.15
N GLU A 151 7.06 -12.85 -5.98
CA GLU A 151 8.41 -12.44 -5.56
C GLU A 151 8.40 -11.08 -4.89
N LEU A 152 7.76 -10.06 -5.49
CA LEU A 152 7.64 -8.73 -4.86
C LEU A 152 6.93 -8.83 -3.51
N ILE A 153 5.79 -9.50 -3.45
CA ILE A 153 4.99 -9.62 -2.22
C ILE A 153 5.85 -10.24 -1.10
N CYS A 154 6.57 -11.33 -1.43
CA CYS A 154 7.47 -11.99 -0.48
C CYS A 154 8.62 -11.07 -0.04
N ASP A 155 9.24 -10.35 -0.97
CA ASP A 155 10.33 -9.42 -0.69
C ASP A 155 9.86 -8.28 0.24
N CYS A 156 8.68 -7.71 0.00
CA CYS A 156 8.10 -6.67 0.85
C CYS A 156 7.78 -7.17 2.27
N ILE A 157 7.17 -8.35 2.40
CA ILE A 157 6.90 -8.96 3.71
C ILE A 157 8.21 -9.21 4.47
N LYS A 158 9.22 -9.76 3.78
CA LYS A 158 10.54 -10.00 4.36
C LYS A 158 11.22 -8.71 4.81
N LEU A 159 11.15 -7.64 4.00
CA LEU A 159 11.71 -6.34 4.36
C LEU A 159 10.99 -5.72 5.57
N PHE A 160 9.67 -5.86 5.64
CA PHE A 160 8.89 -5.43 6.79
C PHE A 160 9.29 -6.18 8.06
N ASP A 161 9.37 -7.51 8.00
CA ASP A 161 9.78 -8.34 9.14
C ASP A 161 11.20 -8.01 9.60
N GLN A 162 12.12 -7.79 8.67
CA GLN A 162 13.49 -7.34 8.97
C GLN A 162 13.50 -5.98 9.66
N TYR A 163 12.69 -5.04 9.19
CA TYR A 163 12.60 -3.72 9.79
C TYR A 163 12.03 -3.79 11.22
N LEU A 164 10.92 -4.51 11.41
CA LEU A 164 10.32 -4.71 12.73
C LEU A 164 11.31 -5.37 13.70
N ALA A 165 12.04 -6.38 13.26
CA ALA A 165 13.07 -7.03 14.08
C ALA A 165 14.22 -6.08 14.47
N LEU A 166 14.52 -5.05 13.68
CA LEU A 166 15.53 -4.06 14.03
C LEU A 166 15.03 -3.06 15.07
N ILE A 167 13.79 -2.59 14.95
CA ILE A 167 13.24 -1.56 15.85
C ILE A 167 12.70 -2.14 17.16
N PHE A 168 12.23 -3.40 17.15
CA PHE A 168 11.70 -4.09 18.33
C PHE A 168 12.69 -5.09 18.94
N LYS A 169 13.97 -5.05 18.54
CA LYS A 169 15.01 -5.81 19.23
C LYS A 169 14.89 -5.52 20.73
N PRO A 170 14.73 -6.54 21.59
CA PRO A 170 14.87 -6.31 23.01
C PRO A 170 16.27 -5.75 23.21
N THR A 171 16.38 -4.60 23.86
CA THR A 171 17.65 -4.13 24.41
C THR A 171 18.06 -5.18 25.44
N ALA A 172 18.80 -6.20 25.00
CA ALA A 172 19.45 -7.12 25.91
C ALA A 172 20.32 -6.27 26.85
N HIS A 173 20.05 -6.40 28.14
CA HIS A 173 20.68 -5.69 29.23
C HIS A 173 22.19 -5.44 29.04
N VAL A 174 22.62 -4.19 29.20
CA VAL A 174 23.90 -3.93 29.89
C VAL A 174 23.56 -3.74 31.36
N MET A 175 23.39 -4.85 32.07
CA MET A 175 23.61 -4.87 33.51
C MET A 175 25.12 -5.01 33.69
N MET A 176 25.76 -3.90 34.08
CA MET A 176 27.01 -3.94 34.85
C MET A 176 26.65 -3.94 36.33
#